data_AF-A0A1H7EW80-F1
#
_entry.id   AF-A0A1H7EW80-F1
#
_cell.length_a   1.000
_cell.length_b   1.000
_cell.length_c   1.000
_cell.angle_alpha   90.00
_cell.angle_beta   90.00
_cell.angle_gamma   90.00
#
_symmetry.space_group_name_H-M   'P 1'
#
loop_
_entity.id
_entity.type
_entity.pdbx_description
1 polymer ?
#
loop_
_entity_poly.entity_id
_entity_poly.type
_entity_poly.pdbx_seq_one_letter_code
_entity_poly.pdbx_strand_id
1 'polypeptide(L)' 'MLNKAKDPMKQAASAPSAAAGANRLEVVTFKLGEEEYGIDIQKVQELRGYDAVT' A
#
# COMPACT_ATOMS: atom_id res chain seq x y z
N MET A 1 -13.09 -53.94 -17.65
CA MET A 1 -13.85 -52.68 -17.76
C MET A 1 -13.43 -51.77 -16.62
N LEU A 2 -12.87 -50.61 -16.98
CA LEU A 2 -12.75 -49.36 -16.22
C LEU A 2 -11.90 -49.30 -14.93
N ASN A 3 -10.61 -49.07 -15.10
CA ASN A 3 -9.76 -48.44 -14.09
C ASN A 3 -10.27 -47.01 -13.84
N LYS A 4 -10.95 -46.78 -12.72
CA LYS A 4 -11.44 -45.45 -12.33
C LYS A 4 -10.25 -44.64 -11.80
N ALA A 5 -9.60 -43.89 -12.68
CA ALA A 5 -8.65 -42.85 -12.32
C ALA A 5 -9.33 -41.92 -11.31
N LYS A 6 -8.80 -41.90 -10.10
CA LYS A 6 -9.17 -40.94 -9.07
C LYS A 6 -8.18 -39.80 -9.25
N ASP A 7 -8.49 -38.87 -10.14
CA ASP A 7 -7.73 -37.64 -10.30
C ASP A 7 -7.59 -36.99 -8.92
N PRO A 8 -6.37 -36.84 -8.37
CA PRO A 8 -6.21 -35.98 -7.22
C PRO A 8 -6.42 -34.56 -7.75
N MET A 9 -7.64 -34.07 -7.56
CA MET A 9 -8.04 -32.68 -7.76
C MET A 9 -6.92 -31.81 -7.22
N LYS A 10 -6.25 -31.08 -8.12
CA LYS A 10 -5.24 -30.09 -7.81
C LYS A 10 -5.74 -29.30 -6.59
N GLN A 11 -5.09 -29.52 -5.45
CA GLN A 11 -5.11 -28.54 -4.39
C GLN A 11 -4.42 -27.32 -5.00
N ALA A 12 -5.23 -26.44 -5.60
CA ALA A 12 -4.82 -25.11 -5.94
C ALA A 12 -4.44 -24.50 -4.60
N ALA A 13 -3.15 -24.54 -4.32
CA ALA A 13 -2.55 -23.90 -3.17
C ALA A 13 -3.17 -22.52 -3.10
N SER A 14 -3.90 -22.25 -2.01
CA SER A 14 -4.16 -20.90 -1.58
C SER A 14 -2.78 -20.29 -1.37
N ALA A 15 -2.25 -19.68 -2.42
CA ALA A 15 -1.05 -18.88 -2.32
C ALA A 15 -1.30 -17.91 -1.18
N PRO A 16 -0.36 -17.72 -0.24
CA PRO A 16 -0.51 -16.66 0.74
C PRO A 16 -0.75 -15.39 -0.07
N SER A 17 -1.92 -14.78 0.12
CA SER A 17 -2.23 -13.49 -0.47
C SER A 17 -1.17 -12.53 0.07
N ALA A 18 -0.13 -12.30 -0.74
CA ALA A 18 1.03 -11.48 -0.41
C ALA A 18 0.68 -9.98 -0.28
N ALA A 19 -0.60 -9.67 -0.04
CA ALA A 19 -1.10 -8.35 0.27
C ALA A 19 -1.33 -8.15 1.78
N ALA A 20 -1.05 -9.15 2.62
CA ALA A 20 -1.06 -8.99 4.07
C ALA A 20 0.24 -8.33 4.55
N GLY A 21 0.38 -7.02 4.32
CA GLY A 21 1.50 -6.24 4.88
C GLY A 21 2.06 -5.13 4.00
N ALA A 22 1.39 -4.74 2.92
CA ALA A 22 1.69 -3.45 2.30
C ALA A 22 1.20 -2.36 3.27
N ASN A 23 2.07 -1.96 4.21
CA ASN A 23 1.87 -0.72 4.95
C ASN A 23 1.65 0.36 3.90
N ARG A 24 0.41 0.87 3.86
CA ARG A 24 0.02 1.87 2.87
C ARG A 24 0.95 3.06 3.08
N LEU A 25 1.77 3.37 2.08
CA LEU A 25 2.64 4.53 2.15
C LEU A 25 1.75 5.77 2.04
N GLU A 26 1.51 6.41 3.16
CA GLU A 26 0.70 7.61 3.26
C GLU A 26 1.66 8.78 3.44
N VAL A 27 1.61 9.74 2.51
CA VAL A 27 2.52 10.89 2.50
C VAL A 27 1.74 12.18 2.27
N VAL A 28 2.20 13.25 2.91
CA VAL A 28 1.77 14.62 2.59
C VAL A 28 2.75 15.19 1.60
N THR A 29 2.24 15.65 0.46
CA THR A 29 3.05 16.36 -0.54
C THR A 29 2.77 17.85 -0.48
N PHE A 30 3.83 18.64 -0.64
CA PHE A 30 3.76 20.09 -0.70
C PHE A 30 4.87 20.62 -1.60
N LYS A 31 4.72 21.86 -2.06
CA LYS A 31 5.72 22.51 -2.92
C LYS A 31 6.48 23.59 -2.16
N LEU A 32 7.77 23.68 -2.45
CA LEU A 32 8.63 24.79 -2.04
C LEU A 32 9.16 25.43 -3.32
N GLY A 33 8.61 26.59 -3.69
CA GLY A 33 8.87 27.20 -5.00
C GLY A 33 8.40 26.27 -6.13
N GLU A 34 9.36 25.81 -6.95
CA GLU A 34 9.10 24.92 -8.09
C GLU A 34 9.32 23.43 -7.76
N GLU A 35 9.84 23.11 -6.57
CA GLU A 35 10.19 21.75 -6.15
C GLU A 35 9.07 21.08 -5.36
N GLU A 36 8.94 19.76 -5.49
CA GLU A 36 7.94 18.94 -4.80
C GLU A 36 8.59 18.05 -3.73
N TYR A 37 8.05 18.12 -2.51
CA TYR A 37 8.55 17.39 -1.36
C TYR A 37 7.42 16.55 -0.75
N GLY A 38 7.79 15.40 -0.18
CA GLY A 38 6.89 14.48 0.50
C GLY A 38 7.39 14.13 1.89
N ILE A 39 6.49 14.10 2.87
CA ILE A 39 6.75 13.62 4.23
C ILE A 39 5.77 12.51 4.59
N ASP A 40 6.25 11.48 5.30
CA ASP A 40 5.40 10.40 5.80
C ASP A 40 4.31 10.95 6.73
N ILE A 41 3.06 10.54 6.51
CA ILE A 41 1.90 11.07 7.24
C ILE A 41 2.05 10.87 8.76
N GLN A 42 2.70 9.77 9.19
CA GLN A 42 2.88 9.44 10.61
C GLN A 42 3.90 10.36 11.29
N LYS A 43 4.67 11.12 10.51
CA LYS A 43 5.65 12.11 11.00
C LYS A 43 5.10 13.53 11.03
N VAL A 44 3.92 13.79 10.47
CA VAL A 44 3.31 15.11 10.47
C VAL A 44 2.73 15.41 11.85
N GLN A 45 3.24 16.46 12.50
CA GLN A 45 2.76 16.88 13.83
C GLN A 45 1.48 17.72 13.70
N GLU A 46 1.49 18.74 12.86
CA GLU A 46 0.36 19.65 12.64
C GLU A 46 0.34 20.12 11.17
N LEU A 47 -0.84 20.20 10.56
CA LEU A 47 -1.02 20.84 9.26
C LEU A 47 -1.66 22.22 9.49
N ARG A 48 -0.87 23.29 9.32
CA ARG A 48 -1.34 24.67 9.46
C ARG A 48 -1.55 25.28 8.08
N GLY A 49 -2.68 25.97 7.89
CA GLY A 49 -2.86 26.84 6.75
C GLY A 49 -1.87 28.01 6.85
N TYR A 50 -1.30 28.42 5.72
CA TYR A 50 -0.38 29.56 5.68
C TYR A 50 -1.18 30.84 5.99
N ASP A 51 -1.07 31.35 7.22
CA ASP A 51 -1.47 32.71 7.55
C ASP A 51 -0.31 33.60 7.12
N ALA A 52 -0.48 34.35 6.03
CA ALA A 52 0.61 35.07 5.41
C ALA A 52 1.22 36.06 6.41
N VAL A 53 2.43 35.77 6.89
CA VAL A 53 3.23 36.71 7.67
C VAL A 53 3.64 37.81 6.71
N THR A 54 2.95 38.94 6.81
CA THR A 54 3.22 40.18 6.08
C THR A 54 4.45 40.89 6.64
#